data_AF-A0A7W3XZK8-F1
#
_entry.id   AF-A0A7W3XZK8-F1
#
_cell.length_a   1.000
_cell.length_b   1.000
_cell.length_c   1.000
_cell.angle_alpha   90.00
_cell.angle_beta   90.00
_cell.angle_gamma   90.00
#
_symmetry.space_group_name_H-M   'P 1'
#
loop_
_entity.id
_entity.type
_entity.pdbx_description
1 polymer ?
#
loop_
_entity_poly.entity_id
_entity_poly.type
_entity_poly.pdbx_seq_one_letter_code
_entity_poly.pdbx_strand_id
1 'polypeptide(L)'
;MPHASDDDDLEPARPVYHAERALLGALLLEPRRLQEVGDLVPEAFSTAEHRALFTAIRSLPAPDPARHARTTTWLDRVLATARRQARGLTASHLHGLVRACPQPRHAPAYARIVQTEHARRTLRTRAQRLA
;
A
#
# COMPACT_ATOMS: atom_id res chain seq x y z
N MET A 1 8.87 18.53 -36.61
CA MET A 1 7.98 18.68 -35.43
C MET A 1 8.51 17.73 -34.36
N PRO A 2 8.81 18.19 -33.14
CA PRO A 2 9.57 17.42 -32.16
C PRO A 2 8.71 16.29 -31.56
N HIS A 3 9.34 15.15 -31.32
CA HIS A 3 8.75 14.02 -30.59
C HIS A 3 8.58 14.41 -29.12
N ALA A 4 7.34 14.61 -28.68
CA ALA A 4 7.03 14.67 -27.26
C ALA A 4 7.38 13.31 -26.65
N SER A 5 8.29 13.30 -25.69
CA SER A 5 8.64 12.14 -24.90
C SER A 5 7.45 11.79 -24.00
N ASP A 6 6.60 10.85 -24.42
CA ASP A 6 5.46 10.30 -23.65
C ASP A 6 5.90 9.43 -22.45
N ASP A 7 7.10 9.66 -21.90
CA ASP A 7 7.78 8.68 -21.04
C ASP A 7 7.66 8.96 -19.53
N ASP A 8 6.82 9.91 -19.10
CA ASP A 8 6.83 10.38 -17.69
C ASP A 8 5.52 10.21 -16.90
N ASP A 9 4.49 9.57 -17.46
CA ASP A 9 3.24 9.28 -16.75
C ASP A 9 2.81 7.81 -16.94
N LEU A 10 3.74 6.89 -16.72
CA LEU A 10 3.40 5.47 -16.64
C LEU A 10 2.47 5.24 -15.44
N GLU A 11 1.15 5.21 -15.71
CA GLU A 11 0.17 4.65 -14.79
C GLU A 11 0.75 3.37 -14.19
N PRO A 12 0.65 3.18 -12.85
CA PRO A 12 1.20 1.98 -12.24
C PRO A 12 0.68 0.77 -12.99
N ALA A 13 1.60 -0.13 -13.38
CA ALA A 13 1.22 -1.33 -14.11
C ALA A 13 0.03 -1.96 -13.39
N ARG A 14 -1.13 -2.05 -14.06
CA ARG A 14 -2.41 -2.46 -13.46
C ARG A 14 -2.30 -3.63 -12.47
N PRO A 15 -1.47 -4.68 -12.73
CA PRO A 15 -1.25 -5.76 -11.77
C PRO A 15 -0.70 -5.32 -10.40
N VAL A 16 0.23 -4.36 -10.37
CA VAL A 16 0.88 -3.90 -9.13
C VAL A 16 -0.10 -3.08 -8.29
N TYR A 17 -0.91 -2.22 -8.93
CA TYR A 17 -1.96 -1.47 -8.23
C TYR A 17 -2.95 -2.41 -7.52
N HIS A 18 -3.34 -3.51 -8.16
CA HIS A 18 -4.18 -4.54 -7.52
C HIS A 18 -3.47 -5.26 -6.38
N ALA A 19 -2.16 -5.54 -6.51
CA ALA A 19 -1.36 -6.12 -5.44
C ALA A 19 -1.24 -5.19 -4.23
N GLU A 20 -1.04 -3.88 -4.44
CA GLU A 20 -1.04 -2.88 -3.36
C GLU A 20 -2.37 -2.87 -2.61
N ARG A 21 -3.49 -2.87 -3.34
CA ARG A 21 -4.82 -2.91 -2.73
C ARG A 21 -5.06 -4.19 -1.95
N ALA A 22 -4.69 -5.34 -2.50
CA ALA A 22 -4.81 -6.63 -1.83
C ALA A 22 -3.95 -6.68 -0.56
N LEU A 23 -2.71 -6.16 -0.61
CA LEU A 23 -1.82 -6.07 0.53
C LEU A 23 -2.40 -5.17 1.63
N LEU A 24 -2.83 -3.96 1.29
CA LEU A 24 -3.43 -3.05 2.27
C LEU A 24 -4.71 -3.65 2.85
N GLY A 25 -5.56 -4.28 2.04
CA GLY A 25 -6.73 -5.00 2.52
C GLY A 25 -6.38 -6.12 3.50
N ALA A 26 -5.35 -6.92 3.19
CA ALA A 26 -4.87 -8.00 4.07
C ALA A 26 -4.40 -7.45 5.42
N LEU A 27 -3.67 -6.34 5.43
CA LEU A 27 -3.16 -5.71 6.66
C LEU A 27 -4.26 -4.99 7.46
N LEU A 28 -5.29 -4.47 6.80
CA LEU A 28 -6.46 -3.91 7.48
C LEU A 28 -7.33 -5.01 8.12
N LEU A 29 -7.40 -6.19 7.49
CA LEU A 29 -8.12 -7.36 8.01
C LEU A 29 -7.36 -8.05 9.15
N GLU A 30 -6.08 -8.34 8.94
CA GLU A 30 -5.23 -9.07 9.87
C GLU A 30 -3.93 -8.27 10.14
N PRO A 31 -3.96 -7.24 11.00
CA PRO A 31 -2.82 -6.33 11.22
C PRO A 31 -1.55 -7.03 11.69
N ARG A 32 -1.67 -8.18 12.37
CA ARG A 32 -0.53 -9.00 12.80
C ARG A 32 0.34 -9.45 11.63
N ARG A 33 -0.22 -9.62 10.44
CA ARG A 33 0.53 -10.04 9.24
C ARG A 33 1.54 -9.01 8.76
N LEU A 34 1.55 -7.81 9.32
CA LEU A 34 2.58 -6.82 9.03
C LEU A 34 4.00 -7.39 9.26
N GLN A 35 4.17 -8.27 10.24
CA GLN A 35 5.45 -8.96 10.49
C GLN A 35 5.89 -9.90 9.36
N GLU A 36 4.97 -10.33 8.49
CA GLU A 36 5.23 -11.25 7.37
C GLU A 36 5.63 -10.49 6.08
N VAL A 37 5.50 -9.16 6.07
CA VAL A 37 5.72 -8.29 4.90
C VAL A 37 7.18 -7.84 4.79
N GLY A 38 8.03 -8.17 5.76
CA GLY A 38 9.46 -7.89 5.77
C GLY A 38 9.79 -6.39 5.71
N ASP A 39 10.86 -6.04 4.99
CA ASP A 39 11.40 -4.67 4.90
C ASP A 39 10.70 -3.81 3.84
N LEU A 40 9.44 -4.08 3.50
CA LEU A 40 8.71 -3.25 2.54
C LEU A 40 8.59 -1.82 3.07
N VAL A 41 9.15 -0.87 2.33
CA VAL A 41 9.13 0.56 2.68
C VAL A 41 7.87 1.24 2.12
N PRO A 42 7.33 2.29 2.77
CA PRO A 42 6.17 3.02 2.24
C PRO A 42 6.37 3.59 0.83
N GLU A 43 7.59 3.96 0.48
CA GLU A 43 7.98 4.46 -0.84
C GLU A 43 7.78 3.43 -1.96
N ALA A 44 7.60 2.15 -1.60
CA ALA A 44 7.30 1.09 -2.55
C ALA A 44 5.90 1.22 -3.18
N PHE A 45 4.97 1.87 -2.48
CA PHE A 45 3.62 2.09 -2.98
C PHE A 45 3.57 3.19 -4.05
N SER A 46 2.75 2.96 -5.06
CA SER A 46 2.65 3.80 -6.25
C SER A 46 1.87 5.08 -6.01
N THR A 47 0.86 5.06 -5.13
CA THR A 47 0.04 6.23 -4.81
C THR A 47 0.36 6.82 -3.44
N ALA A 48 0.11 8.12 -3.27
CA ALA A 48 0.29 8.80 -1.99
C ALA A 48 -0.66 8.26 -0.91
N GLU A 49 -1.89 7.89 -1.30
CA GLU A 49 -2.89 7.31 -0.41
C GLU A 49 -2.46 5.97 0.14
N HIS A 50 -1.95 5.08 -0.73
CA HIS A 50 -1.49 3.76 -0.33
C HIS A 50 -0.25 3.86 0.57
N ARG A 51 0.69 4.75 0.23
CA ARG A 51 1.86 5.06 1.07
C ARG A 51 1.45 5.55 2.45
N ALA A 52 0.50 6.49 2.52
CA ALA A 52 0.01 7.05 3.78
C ALA A 52 -0.67 5.97 4.65
N LEU A 53 -1.47 5.11 4.04
CA LEU A 53 -2.12 3.99 4.75
C LEU A 53 -1.12 2.99 5.28
N PHE A 54 -0.17 2.56 4.46
CA PHE A 54 0.86 1.62 4.91
C PHE A 54 1.72 2.21 6.03
N THR A 55 2.08 3.50 5.92
CA THR A 55 2.80 4.23 6.98
C THR A 55 1.99 4.26 8.27
N ALA A 56 0.69 4.58 8.20
CA ALA A 56 -0.18 4.58 9.36
C ALA A 56 -0.27 3.18 10.02
N ILE A 57 -0.48 2.13 9.22
CA ILE A 57 -0.51 0.74 9.69
C ILE A 57 0.80 0.36 10.38
N ARG A 58 1.96 0.74 9.82
CA ARG A 58 3.28 0.48 10.45
C ARG A 58 3.51 1.26 11.74
N SER A 59 2.93 2.45 11.86
CA SER A 59 3.15 3.33 13.01
C SER A 59 2.29 3.00 14.23
N LEU A 60 1.18 2.30 14.04
CA LEU A 60 0.24 1.98 15.11
C LEU A 60 0.51 0.57 15.66
N PRO A 61 0.42 0.36 16.98
CA PRO A 61 0.51 -0.97 17.54
C PRO A 61 -0.63 -1.84 16.99
N ALA A 62 -0.32 -3.10 16.68
CA ALA A 62 -1.32 -4.06 16.23
C ALA A 62 -2.39 -4.24 17.32
N PRO A 63 -3.69 -4.21 16.97
CA PRO A 63 -4.75 -4.41 17.94
C PRO A 63 -4.82 -5.89 18.33
N ASP A 64 -5.46 -6.16 19.48
CA ASP A 64 -5.90 -7.52 19.79
C ASP A 64 -6.87 -8.02 18.70
N PRO A 65 -6.69 -9.23 18.12
CA PRO A 65 -7.54 -9.73 17.04
C PRO A 65 -8.99 -9.94 17.44
N ALA A 66 -9.26 -10.39 18.67
CA ALA A 66 -10.63 -10.61 19.11
C ALA A 66 -11.37 -9.28 19.24
N ARG A 67 -10.67 -8.23 19.69
CA ARG A 67 -11.16 -6.86 19.67
C ARG A 67 -11.33 -6.33 18.25
N HIS A 68 -10.32 -6.49 17.38
CA HIS A 68 -10.34 -6.01 15.99
C HIS A 68 -11.49 -6.60 15.18
N ALA A 69 -11.85 -7.87 15.43
CA ALA A 69 -12.99 -8.52 14.80
C ALA A 69 -14.36 -7.91 15.20
N ARG A 70 -14.43 -7.18 16.31
CA ARG A 70 -15.70 -6.66 16.87
C ARG A 70 -15.85 -5.15 16.79
N THR A 71 -14.76 -4.41 16.55
CA THR A 71 -14.79 -2.94 16.54
C THR A 71 -13.87 -2.34 15.48
N THR A 72 -14.27 -1.19 14.96
CA THR A 72 -13.52 -0.39 13.99
C THR A 72 -12.52 0.57 14.63
N THR A 73 -12.39 0.62 15.97
CA THR A 73 -11.57 1.64 16.67
C THR A 73 -10.14 1.73 16.11
N TRP A 74 -9.51 0.60 15.79
CA TRP A 74 -8.17 0.61 15.21
C TRP A 74 -8.18 1.12 13.75
N LEU A 75 -9.17 0.74 12.94
CA LEU A 75 -9.34 1.25 11.58
C LEU A 75 -9.57 2.77 11.57
N ASP A 76 -10.34 3.29 12.53
CA ASP A 76 -10.58 4.73 12.68
C ASP A 76 -9.28 5.48 13.00
N ARG A 77 -8.42 4.89 13.85
CA ARG A 77 -7.07 5.44 14.14
C ARG A 77 -6.15 5.38 12.93
N VAL A 78 -6.16 4.29 12.16
CA VAL A 78 -5.40 4.18 10.90
C VAL A 78 -5.84 5.26 9.93
N LEU A 79 -7.15 5.43 9.74
CA LEU A 79 -7.71 6.44 8.84
C LEU A 79 -7.34 7.86 9.30
N ALA A 80 -7.50 8.18 10.57
CA ALA A 80 -7.14 9.49 11.13
C ALA A 80 -5.64 9.77 10.97
N THR A 81 -4.80 8.75 11.17
CA THR A 81 -3.34 8.87 11.03
C THR A 81 -2.94 9.10 9.58
N ALA A 82 -3.47 8.30 8.64
CA ALA A 82 -3.16 8.38 7.22
C ALA A 82 -3.65 9.69 6.60
N ARG A 83 -4.79 10.23 7.07
CA ARG A 83 -5.32 11.53 6.62
C ARG A 83 -4.41 12.72 6.87
N ARG A 84 -3.45 12.60 7.80
CA ARG A 84 -2.43 13.63 8.01
C ARG A 84 -1.42 13.72 6.86
N GLN A 85 -1.28 12.65 6.07
CA GLN A 85 -0.30 12.55 4.98
C GLN A 85 -0.95 12.59 3.60
N ALA A 86 -2.18 12.08 3.46
CA ALA A 86 -2.92 12.08 2.20
C ALA A 86 -4.38 12.55 2.39
N ARG A 87 -4.84 13.45 1.52
CA ARG A 87 -6.23 13.92 1.50
C ARG A 87 -7.15 12.88 0.85
N GLY A 88 -8.46 13.01 1.01
CA GLY A 88 -9.44 12.17 0.30
C GLY A 88 -9.63 10.75 0.84
N LEU A 89 -8.84 10.29 1.81
CA LEU A 89 -9.06 9.00 2.46
C LEU A 89 -10.39 8.99 3.22
N THR A 90 -11.20 7.94 3.03
CA THR A 90 -12.51 7.77 3.69
C THR A 90 -12.67 6.35 4.23
N ALA A 91 -13.66 6.14 5.11
CA ALA A 91 -14.00 4.80 5.57
C ALA A 91 -14.44 3.88 4.41
N SER A 92 -15.13 4.44 3.39
CA SER A 92 -15.49 3.70 2.17
C SER A 92 -14.26 3.25 1.38
N HIS A 93 -13.22 4.08 1.28
CA HIS A 93 -11.95 3.69 0.68
C HIS A 93 -11.30 2.51 1.41
N LEU A 94 -11.24 2.54 2.75
CA LEU A 94 -10.74 1.41 3.56
C LEU A 94 -11.57 0.15 3.33
N HIS A 95 -12.89 0.26 3.31
CA HIS A 95 -13.77 -0.86 3.03
C HIS A 95 -13.52 -1.46 1.63
N GLY A 96 -13.27 -0.61 0.63
CA GLY A 96 -12.90 -1.03 -0.73
C GLY A 96 -11.55 -1.75 -0.80
N LEU A 97 -10.58 -1.38 0.05
CA LEU A 97 -9.31 -2.10 0.18
C LEU A 97 -9.50 -3.46 0.86
N VAL A 98 -10.27 -3.50 1.94
CA VAL A 98 -10.64 -4.75 2.63
C VAL A 98 -11.30 -5.74 1.66
N ARG A 99 -12.23 -5.26 0.83
CA ARG A 99 -12.88 -6.08 -0.22
C ARG A 99 -11.94 -6.52 -1.35
N ALA A 100 -10.88 -5.75 -1.62
CA ALA A 100 -9.94 -6.08 -2.69
C ALA A 100 -8.96 -7.19 -2.30
N CYS A 101 -8.86 -7.55 -1.01
CA CYS A 101 -8.01 -8.64 -0.53
C CYS A 101 -8.69 -10.00 -0.74
N PRO A 102 -8.16 -10.89 -1.62
CA PRO A 102 -8.73 -12.21 -1.81
C PRO A 102 -8.47 -13.13 -0.62
N GLN A 103 -7.23 -13.18 -0.11
CA GLN A 103 -6.81 -14.02 1.00
C GLN A 103 -5.74 -13.31 1.83
N PRO A 104 -6.01 -12.92 3.09
CA PRO A 104 -5.05 -12.18 3.91
C PRO A 104 -3.73 -12.91 4.12
N ARG A 105 -3.76 -14.25 4.19
CA ARG A 105 -2.57 -15.10 4.32
C ARG A 105 -1.55 -14.99 3.19
N HIS A 106 -1.92 -14.40 2.07
CA HIS A 106 -1.01 -14.14 0.94
C HIS A 106 -0.38 -12.75 0.99
N ALA A 107 -0.48 -12.03 2.12
CA ALA A 107 0.22 -10.77 2.36
C ALA A 107 1.69 -10.79 1.92
N PRO A 108 2.51 -11.82 2.21
CA PRO A 108 3.89 -11.88 1.72
C PRO A 108 4.02 -11.88 0.19
N ALA A 109 3.11 -12.57 -0.51
CA ALA A 109 3.12 -12.62 -1.97
C ALA A 109 2.76 -11.27 -2.58
N TYR A 110 1.74 -10.58 -2.04
CA TYR A 110 1.37 -9.24 -2.47
C TYR A 110 2.50 -8.24 -2.22
N ALA A 111 3.13 -8.30 -1.04
CA ALA A 111 4.29 -7.49 -0.71
C ALA A 111 5.46 -7.69 -1.68
N ARG A 112 5.73 -8.94 -2.07
CA ARG A 112 6.81 -9.23 -3.02
C ARG A 112 6.57 -8.60 -4.40
N ILE A 113 5.32 -8.58 -4.87
CA ILE A 113 4.96 -7.91 -6.14
C ILE A 113 5.24 -6.41 -6.04
N VAL A 114 4.77 -5.76 -4.96
CA VAL A 114 4.98 -4.31 -4.73
C VAL A 114 6.46 -3.98 -4.61
N GLN A 115 7.22 -4.76 -3.86
CA GLN A 115 8.67 -4.58 -3.70
C GLN A 115 9.42 -4.73 -5.02
N THR A 116 9.04 -5.73 -5.84
CA THR A 116 9.68 -5.98 -7.14
C THR A 116 9.45 -4.81 -8.09
N GLU A 117 8.24 -4.24 -8.13
CA GLU A 117 7.98 -3.07 -8.95
C GLU A 117 8.72 -1.83 -8.44
N HIS A 118 8.79 -1.61 -7.13
CA HIS A 118 9.58 -0.52 -6.57
C HIS A 118 11.06 -0.61 -6.96
N ALA A 119 11.64 -1.82 -6.92
CA ALA A 119 13.02 -2.03 -7.37
C ALA A 119 13.18 -1.69 -8.86
N ARG A 120 12.25 -2.11 -9.72
CA ARG A 120 12.23 -1.77 -11.16
C ARG A 120 12.17 -0.28 -11.41
N ARG A 121 11.25 0.44 -10.74
CA ARG A 121 11.12 1.91 -10.84
C ARG A 121 12.40 2.61 -10.38
N THR A 122 12.95 2.19 -9.25
CA THR A 122 14.19 2.76 -8.70
C THR A 122 15.38 2.59 -9.64
N LEU A 123 15.54 1.40 -10.23
CA LEU A 123 16.59 1.13 -11.20
C LEU A 123 16.44 2.00 -12.45
N ARG A 124 15.22 2.12 -12.98
CA ARG A 124 14.92 2.97 -14.15
C ARG A 124 15.28 4.44 -13.88
N THR A 125 14.79 5.01 -12.78
CA THR A 125 15.09 6.40 -12.41
C THR A 125 16.59 6.63 -12.23
N ARG A 126 17.32 5.67 -11.66
CA ARG A 126 18.78 5.78 -11.51
C ARG A 126 19.50 5.69 -12.85
N ALA A 127 19.07 4.81 -13.75
CA ALA A 127 19.64 4.68 -15.09
C ALA A 127 19.45 5.97 -15.91
N GLN A 128 18.26 6.58 -15.84
CA GLN A 128 17.97 7.86 -16.51
C GLN A 128 18.86 9.02 -16.02
N ARG A 129 19.33 8.99 -14.77
CA ARG A 129 20.24 10.02 -14.24
C ARG A 129 21.70 9.84 -14.66
N LEU A 130 22.06 8.68 -15.20
CA LEU A 130 23.43 8.37 -15.66
C LEU A 130 23.60 8.56 -17.18
N ALA A 131 22.49 8.70 -17.92
CA ALA A 131 22.48 8.99 -19.35
C ALA A 131 22.62 10.50 -19.59
#